data_AF-A0A7S3M781-F1
#
_entry.id   AF-A0A7S3M781-F1
#
_cell.length_a   1.000
_cell.length_b   1.000
_cell.length_c   1.000
_cell.angle_alpha   90.00
_cell.angle_beta   90.00
_cell.angle_gamma   90.00
#
_symmetry.space_group_name_H-M   'P 1'
#
loop_
_entity.id
_entity.type
_entity.pdbx_description
1 polymer ?
#
loop_
_entity_poly.entity_id
_entity_poly.type
_entity_poly.pdbx_seq_one_letter_code
_entity_poly.pdbx_strand_id
1 'polypeptide(L)'
;DFSNPKTVLRMITTVGEVLNSVSCRYAPQCASLNRFGCARVPNTCGECMPSFVGDSGAANTMCYNSTLTTSSRYGGSSGRRLTGISCRGDRFCPNFQKCDAETLLCYKANKECPLNCNSDLNQGTCEFYSTPASSGVKVDSCLLSDYDCTAKCTCAT
;
A
#
# COMPACT_ATOMS: atom_id res chain seq x y z
N ASP A 1 -36.40 8.19 39.15
CA ASP A 1 -36.89 6.95 39.79
C ASP A 1 -36.15 5.76 39.16
N PHE A 2 -35.10 5.28 39.83
CA PHE A 2 -34.20 4.22 39.34
C PHE A 2 -34.46 2.87 40.03
N SER A 3 -35.72 2.60 40.41
CA SER A 3 -36.09 1.43 41.24
C SER A 3 -36.50 0.17 40.47
N ASN A 4 -36.29 0.09 39.15
CA ASN A 4 -36.66 -1.11 38.38
C ASN A 4 -35.44 -1.83 37.78
N PRO A 5 -35.02 -2.98 38.35
CA PRO A 5 -33.85 -3.72 37.87
C PRO A 5 -34.03 -4.24 36.42
N LYS A 6 -35.28 -4.42 35.96
CA LYS A 6 -35.56 -4.80 34.56
C LYS A 6 -35.27 -3.66 33.57
N THR A 7 -35.41 -2.42 34.01
CA THR A 7 -35.10 -1.22 33.20
C THR A 7 -33.60 -1.01 33.08
N VAL A 8 -32.85 -1.21 34.18
CA VAL A 8 -31.39 -1.11 34.19
C VAL A 8 -30.75 -2.23 33.34
N LEU A 9 -31.24 -3.47 33.46
CA LEU A 9 -30.73 -4.60 32.67
C LEU A 9 -30.97 -4.40 31.16
N ARG A 10 -32.12 -3.83 30.78
CA ARG A 10 -32.43 -3.49 29.37
C ARG A 10 -31.51 -2.41 28.80
N MET A 11 -31.14 -1.40 29.60
CA MET A 11 -30.20 -0.37 29.15
C MET A 11 -28.77 -0.93 28.98
N ILE A 12 -28.33 -1.83 29.86
CA ILE A 12 -27.01 -2.46 29.76
C ILE A 12 -26.91 -3.34 28.50
N THR A 13 -27.95 -4.09 28.15
CA THR A 13 -27.94 -4.93 26.94
C THR A 13 -27.89 -4.11 25.64
N THR A 14 -28.50 -2.92 25.61
CA THR A 14 -28.48 -2.06 24.42
C THR A 14 -27.18 -1.24 24.31
N VAL A 15 -26.54 -0.89 25.43
CA VAL A 15 -25.27 -0.16 25.44
C VAL A 15 -24.07 -1.08 25.18
N GLY A 16 -24.18 -2.37 25.52
CA GLY A 16 -23.11 -3.36 25.30
C GLY A 16 -22.73 -3.53 23.82
N GLU A 17 -23.67 -3.36 22.90
CA GLU A 17 -23.42 -3.46 21.45
C GLU A 17 -22.63 -2.25 20.89
N VAL A 18 -22.72 -1.10 21.56
CA VAL A 18 -22.10 0.16 21.12
C VAL A 18 -20.65 0.29 21.61
N LEU A 19 -20.32 -0.33 22.74
CA LEU A 19 -18.98 -0.23 23.34
C LEU A 19 -17.90 -1.05 22.61
N ASN A 20 -18.28 -1.90 21.66
CA ASN A 20 -17.34 -2.71 20.87
C ASN A 20 -17.42 -2.42 19.35
N SER A 21 -18.04 -1.30 18.95
CA SER A 21 -18.07 -0.91 17.54
C SER A 21 -16.74 -0.28 17.13
N VAL A 22 -16.08 -0.85 16.13
CA VAL A 22 -14.88 -0.25 15.51
C VAL A 22 -15.29 0.94 14.65
N SER A 23 -14.72 2.11 14.91
CA SER A 23 -14.99 3.32 14.11
C SER A 23 -14.38 3.18 12.72
N CYS A 24 -15.19 3.12 11.68
CA CYS A 24 -14.75 3.01 10.29
C CYS A 24 -15.02 4.29 9.47
N ARG A 25 -15.37 5.39 10.13
CA ARG A 25 -15.81 6.64 9.50
C ARG A 25 -14.78 7.23 8.53
N TYR A 26 -13.51 7.01 8.78
CA TYR A 26 -12.40 7.52 7.98
C TYR A 26 -11.63 6.41 7.24
N ALA A 27 -12.16 5.18 7.22
CA ALA A 27 -11.58 4.14 6.38
C ALA A 27 -11.79 4.50 4.90
N PRO A 28 -10.78 4.33 4.03
CA PRO A 28 -10.96 4.50 2.59
C PRO A 28 -11.90 3.42 2.03
N GLN A 29 -12.21 3.48 0.73
CA GLN A 29 -12.94 2.40 0.06
C GLN A 29 -12.06 1.14 -0.04
N CYS A 30 -12.10 0.27 0.97
CA CYS A 30 -11.22 -0.90 1.06
C CYS A 30 -11.27 -1.83 -0.16
N ALA A 31 -12.44 -1.94 -0.79
CA ALA A 31 -12.60 -2.69 -2.03
C ALA A 31 -11.76 -2.13 -3.18
N SER A 32 -11.56 -0.81 -3.27
CA SER A 32 -10.70 -0.21 -4.30
C SER A 32 -9.21 -0.45 -4.03
N LEU A 33 -8.86 -0.93 -2.84
CA LEU A 33 -7.51 -1.29 -2.41
C LEU A 33 -7.26 -2.81 -2.43
N ASN A 34 -8.23 -3.60 -2.90
CA ASN A 34 -8.24 -5.06 -2.82
C ASN A 34 -8.10 -5.63 -1.38
N ARG A 35 -8.69 -4.93 -0.40
CA ARG A 35 -8.67 -5.30 1.03
C ARG A 35 -10.06 -5.65 1.56
N PHE A 36 -10.10 -6.44 2.62
CA PHE A 36 -11.32 -6.63 3.41
C PHE A 36 -11.76 -5.31 4.06
N GLY A 37 -13.07 -5.21 4.34
CA GLY A 37 -13.66 -4.03 4.97
C GLY A 37 -13.06 -3.72 6.34
N CYS A 38 -13.18 -2.46 6.77
CA CYS A 38 -12.83 -2.04 8.12
C CYS A 38 -13.70 -2.77 9.16
N ALA A 39 -13.05 -3.42 10.12
CA ALA A 39 -13.73 -4.27 11.10
C ALA A 39 -12.99 -4.43 12.44
N ARG A 40 -11.64 -4.45 12.43
CA ARG A 40 -10.82 -4.72 13.63
C ARG A 40 -10.03 -3.51 14.12
N VAL A 41 -9.49 -2.72 13.19
CA VAL A 41 -8.68 -1.53 13.49
C VAL A 41 -9.46 -0.29 13.06
N PRO A 42 -9.68 0.68 13.97
CA PRO A 42 -10.43 1.89 13.63
C PRO A 42 -9.84 2.60 12.41
N ASN A 43 -10.71 2.94 11.45
CA ASN A 43 -10.41 3.69 10.23
C ASN A 43 -9.37 3.02 9.31
N THR A 44 -9.19 1.72 9.44
CA THR A 44 -8.20 0.97 8.69
C THR A 44 -8.85 -0.24 8.03
N CYS A 45 -8.55 -0.44 6.74
CA CYS A 45 -8.99 -1.62 6.02
C CYS A 45 -8.38 -2.89 6.61
N GLY A 46 -9.01 -4.03 6.33
CA GLY A 46 -8.52 -5.34 6.73
C GLY A 46 -7.31 -5.80 5.93
N GLU A 47 -7.03 -7.10 6.04
CA GLU A 47 -5.99 -7.76 5.26
C GLU A 47 -6.33 -7.79 3.75
N CYS A 48 -5.33 -8.17 2.95
CA CYS A 48 -5.53 -8.37 1.52
C CYS A 48 -6.56 -9.48 1.25
N MET A 49 -7.41 -9.26 0.25
CA MET A 49 -8.32 -10.30 -0.22
C MET A 49 -7.53 -11.50 -0.80
N PRO A 50 -8.13 -12.70 -0.88
CA PRO A 50 -7.49 -13.85 -1.52
C PRO A 50 -6.96 -13.52 -2.92
N SER A 51 -5.79 -14.05 -3.26
CA SER A 51 -5.05 -13.76 -4.51
C SER A 51 -4.43 -12.36 -4.63
N PHE A 52 -4.45 -11.55 -3.57
CA PHE A 52 -3.73 -10.29 -3.50
C PHE A 52 -2.63 -10.32 -2.42
N VAL A 53 -1.55 -9.57 -2.65
CA VAL A 53 -0.38 -9.46 -1.76
C VAL A 53 -0.11 -7.99 -1.50
N GLY A 54 0.28 -7.67 -0.27
CA GLY A 54 0.53 -6.32 0.22
C GLY A 54 0.90 -6.36 1.70
N ASP A 55 0.81 -5.22 2.40
CA ASP A 55 1.12 -5.17 3.82
C ASP A 55 0.26 -6.14 4.62
N SER A 56 0.92 -6.95 5.46
CA SER A 56 0.31 -7.95 6.32
C SER A 56 -0.66 -7.31 7.33
N GLY A 57 -1.85 -7.91 7.48
CA GLY A 57 -2.86 -7.45 8.43
C GLY A 57 -3.58 -6.17 8.00
N ALA A 58 -4.07 -5.40 8.98
CA ALA A 58 -4.86 -4.19 8.73
C ALA A 58 -3.97 -3.04 8.23
N ALA A 59 -4.24 -2.53 7.03
CA ALA A 59 -3.54 -1.40 6.44
C ALA A 59 -4.41 -0.69 5.40
N ASN A 60 -4.04 0.53 5.02
CA ASN A 60 -4.74 1.34 4.01
C ASN A 60 -3.97 1.42 2.67
N THR A 61 -2.97 0.58 2.50
CA THR A 61 -2.16 0.47 1.26
C THR A 61 -2.85 -0.44 0.24
N MET A 62 -2.49 -0.34 -1.05
CA MET A 62 -3.03 -1.21 -2.09
C MET A 62 -2.49 -2.64 -1.94
N CYS A 63 -3.35 -3.66 -2.10
CA CYS A 63 -2.90 -5.03 -2.34
C CYS A 63 -2.93 -5.31 -3.85
N TYR A 64 -1.88 -5.94 -4.40
CA TYR A 64 -1.81 -6.23 -5.82
C TYR A 64 -1.94 -7.72 -6.10
N ASN A 65 -2.49 -8.03 -7.27
CA ASN A 65 -2.84 -9.39 -7.65
C ASN A 65 -1.57 -10.23 -7.83
N SER A 66 -1.45 -11.34 -7.10
CA SER A 66 -0.29 -12.24 -7.15
C SER A 66 -0.18 -13.02 -8.46
N THR A 67 -1.28 -13.17 -9.20
CA THR A 67 -1.35 -13.94 -10.46
C THR A 67 -0.95 -13.14 -11.71
N LEU A 68 -0.79 -11.81 -11.61
CA LEU A 68 -0.25 -10.98 -12.71
C LEU A 68 1.27 -11.17 -12.91
N THR A 69 1.91 -12.07 -12.17
CA THR A 69 3.34 -12.40 -12.31
C THR A 69 3.66 -13.15 -13.60
N THR A 70 2.68 -13.80 -14.24
CA THR A 70 2.88 -14.47 -15.53
C THR A 70 1.54 -14.69 -16.20
N SER A 71 1.10 -13.79 -17.08
CA SER A 71 0.27 -14.08 -18.28
C SER A 71 -0.39 -12.80 -18.78
N SER A 72 0.29 -12.09 -19.68
CA SER A 72 -0.41 -11.25 -20.67
C SER A 72 -1.27 -12.16 -21.54
N ARG A 73 -2.49 -12.46 -21.07
CA ARG A 73 -3.60 -12.92 -21.89
C ARG A 73 -4.87 -12.21 -21.44
N TYR A 74 -4.89 -10.90 -21.66
CA TYR A 74 -6.14 -10.21 -21.94
C TYR A 74 -5.99 -9.46 -23.27
N GLY A 75 -6.93 -9.72 -24.16
CA GLY A 75 -6.77 -9.63 -25.60
C GLY A 75 -6.80 -8.23 -26.19
N GLY A 76 -6.06 -8.08 -27.29
CA GLY A 76 -6.05 -6.94 -28.18
C GLY A 76 -5.12 -7.28 -29.34
N SER A 77 -5.70 -7.68 -30.46
CA SER A 77 -5.01 -8.11 -31.68
C SER A 77 -4.00 -7.08 -32.19
N SER A 78 -2.92 -7.60 -32.80
CA SER A 78 -1.97 -6.92 -33.70
C SER A 78 -0.77 -6.20 -33.07
N GLY A 79 0.37 -6.91 -33.06
CA GLY A 79 1.63 -6.35 -33.57
C GLY A 79 2.46 -5.46 -32.64
N ARG A 80 3.25 -6.10 -31.77
CA ARG A 80 4.68 -5.84 -31.45
C ARG A 80 4.96 -6.38 -30.05
N ARG A 81 6.05 -7.14 -29.90
CA ARG A 81 6.60 -7.52 -28.59
C ARG A 81 7.05 -6.26 -27.86
N LEU A 82 6.14 -5.60 -27.14
CA LEU A 82 6.51 -4.62 -26.13
C LEU A 82 6.87 -5.37 -24.86
N THR A 83 8.13 -5.25 -24.45
CA THR A 83 8.64 -5.66 -23.15
C THR A 83 7.97 -4.81 -22.06
N GLY A 84 6.75 -5.16 -21.66
CA GLY A 84 6.04 -4.45 -20.59
C GLY A 84 4.53 -4.75 -20.57
N ILE A 85 3.95 -4.80 -19.38
CA ILE A 85 2.49 -4.83 -19.19
C ILE A 85 1.99 -3.40 -19.44
N SER A 86 1.04 -3.22 -20.37
CA SER A 86 0.46 -1.90 -20.60
C SER A 86 -0.44 -1.48 -19.44
N CYS A 87 -0.41 -0.21 -19.09
CA CYS A 87 -1.08 0.32 -17.92
C CYS A 87 -1.71 1.69 -18.19
N ARG A 88 -2.68 2.05 -17.35
CA ARG A 88 -3.33 3.37 -17.34
C ARG A 88 -3.41 3.89 -15.89
N GLY A 89 -2.29 3.80 -15.19
CA GLY A 89 -2.13 4.06 -13.77
C GLY A 89 -1.62 2.85 -12.98
N ASP A 90 -1.00 3.11 -11.84
CA ASP A 90 -0.25 2.13 -11.03
C ASP A 90 -1.08 0.92 -10.61
N ARG A 91 -2.40 1.08 -10.44
CA ARG A 91 -3.32 -0.01 -10.09
C ARG A 91 -3.36 -1.16 -11.11
N PHE A 92 -2.96 -0.90 -12.35
CA PHE A 92 -2.92 -1.90 -13.43
C PHE A 92 -1.59 -2.63 -13.48
N CYS A 93 -0.62 -2.20 -12.67
CA CYS A 93 0.69 -2.82 -12.61
C CYS A 93 0.76 -3.91 -11.55
N PRO A 94 1.60 -4.95 -11.78
CA PRO A 94 1.90 -5.94 -10.76
C PRO A 94 2.47 -5.32 -9.48
N ASN A 95 2.54 -6.14 -8.41
CA ASN A 95 3.07 -5.73 -7.11
C ASN A 95 4.34 -4.88 -7.22
N PHE A 96 4.35 -3.75 -6.48
CA PHE A 96 5.51 -2.87 -6.33
C PHE A 96 6.05 -2.25 -7.64
N GLN A 97 5.22 -2.22 -8.69
CA GLN A 97 5.51 -1.54 -9.95
C GLN A 97 4.66 -0.28 -10.09
N LYS A 98 5.16 0.67 -10.88
CA LYS A 98 4.45 1.91 -11.25
C LYS A 98 4.17 1.93 -12.75
N CYS A 99 3.17 2.69 -13.14
CA CYS A 99 2.83 2.91 -14.53
C CYS A 99 3.57 4.15 -15.05
N ASP A 100 4.39 3.95 -16.07
CA ASP A 100 5.06 5.06 -16.75
C ASP A 100 4.03 5.84 -17.57
N ALA A 101 3.92 7.15 -17.32
CA ALA A 101 2.89 8.00 -17.91
C ALA A 101 3.10 8.25 -19.41
N GLU A 102 4.32 8.08 -19.92
CA GLU A 102 4.67 8.36 -21.32
C GLU A 102 4.56 7.09 -22.18
N THR A 103 5.20 6.02 -21.74
CA THR A 103 5.24 4.73 -22.44
C THR A 103 3.99 3.89 -22.19
N LEU A 104 3.21 4.22 -21.15
CA LEU A 104 2.06 3.44 -20.69
C LEU A 104 2.43 1.99 -20.36
N LEU A 105 3.66 1.76 -19.88
CA LEU A 105 4.17 0.46 -19.50
C LEU A 105 4.50 0.42 -18.00
N CYS A 106 4.25 -0.73 -17.38
CA CYS A 106 4.65 -0.98 -16.01
C CYS A 106 6.17 -1.14 -15.90
N TYR A 107 6.76 -0.47 -14.92
CA TYR A 107 8.18 -0.58 -14.60
C TYR A 107 8.39 -0.84 -13.11
N LYS A 108 9.53 -1.45 -12.76
CA LYS A 108 9.93 -1.66 -11.36
C LYS A 108 10.39 -0.32 -10.78
N ALA A 109 9.68 0.17 -9.77
CA ALA A 109 10.00 1.45 -9.15
C ALA A 109 11.00 1.27 -8.00
N ASN A 110 11.91 2.23 -7.89
CA ASN A 110 12.77 2.37 -6.71
C ASN A 110 11.97 2.86 -5.51
N LYS A 111 12.47 2.61 -4.30
CA LYS A 111 12.02 3.26 -3.07
C LYS A 111 12.23 4.76 -3.21
N GLU A 112 11.29 5.54 -2.68
CA GLU A 112 11.33 7.01 -2.73
C GLU A 112 11.59 7.56 -1.33
N CYS A 113 12.36 8.65 -1.26
CA CYS A 113 12.55 9.35 0.01
C CYS A 113 11.35 10.27 0.30
N PRO A 114 10.99 10.48 1.57
CA PRO A 114 9.97 11.46 1.95
C PRO A 114 10.27 12.83 1.33
N LEU A 115 9.29 13.40 0.62
CA LEU A 115 9.39 14.71 -0.05
C LEU A 115 10.62 14.86 -0.96
N ASN A 116 11.14 13.77 -1.53
CA ASN A 116 12.38 13.77 -2.31
C ASN A 116 13.55 14.47 -1.60
N CYS A 117 13.62 14.38 -0.27
CA CYS A 117 14.65 15.03 0.54
C CYS A 117 14.69 16.56 0.40
N ASN A 118 13.56 17.19 0.04
CA ASN A 118 13.47 18.59 -0.33
C ASN A 118 14.53 18.95 -1.40
N SER A 119 14.74 18.06 -2.37
CA SER A 119 15.70 18.25 -3.47
C SER A 119 15.47 19.56 -4.23
N ASP A 120 14.23 20.03 -4.31
CA ASP A 120 13.87 21.31 -4.93
C ASP A 120 14.51 22.52 -4.21
N LEU A 121 14.85 22.37 -2.93
CA LEU A 121 15.55 23.36 -2.11
C LEU A 121 17.05 23.08 -2.00
N ASN A 122 17.58 22.10 -2.75
CA ASN A 122 18.96 21.62 -2.66
C ASN A 122 19.39 21.21 -1.24
N GLN A 123 18.45 20.75 -0.41
CA GLN A 123 18.74 20.38 0.99
C GLN A 123 19.28 18.96 1.11
N GLY A 124 19.04 18.10 0.12
CA GLY A 124 19.58 16.76 0.10
C GLY A 124 19.27 16.00 -1.17
N THR A 125 19.94 14.86 -1.29
CA THR A 125 19.75 13.87 -2.35
C THR A 125 19.20 12.58 -1.77
N CYS A 126 18.33 11.92 -2.50
CA CYS A 126 17.84 10.59 -2.13
C CYS A 126 18.85 9.55 -2.64
N GLU A 127 19.51 8.85 -1.73
CA GLU A 127 20.50 7.81 -2.04
C GLU A 127 20.05 6.45 -1.50
N PHE A 128 20.53 5.37 -2.12
CA PHE A 128 20.19 4.00 -1.74
C PHE A 128 21.36 3.31 -1.05
N TYR A 129 21.04 2.55 0.00
CA TYR A 129 22.02 1.81 0.79
C TYR A 129 21.55 0.39 1.08
N SER A 130 22.48 -0.56 1.14
CA SER A 130 22.16 -1.90 1.65
C SER A 130 21.78 -1.84 3.14
N THR A 131 20.83 -2.68 3.56
CA THR A 131 20.44 -2.79 4.96
C THR A 131 21.41 -3.71 5.74
N PRO A 132 21.82 -3.34 6.97
CA PRO A 132 21.45 -2.11 7.66
C PRO A 132 22.18 -0.91 7.03
N ALA A 133 21.50 0.25 6.97
CA ALA A 133 22.05 1.45 6.34
C ALA A 133 23.36 1.93 7.00
N SER A 134 23.62 1.50 8.23
CA SER A 134 24.89 1.70 8.95
C SER A 134 26.09 1.02 8.30
N SER A 135 25.87 0.06 7.40
CA SER A 135 26.92 -0.55 6.57
C SER A 135 27.63 0.48 5.69
N GLY A 136 26.94 1.59 5.34
CA GLY A 136 27.46 2.63 4.46
C GLY A 136 27.62 2.19 2.99
N VAL A 137 27.22 0.98 2.64
CA VAL A 137 27.34 0.44 1.28
C VAL A 137 26.25 1.05 0.40
N LYS A 138 26.65 1.94 -0.52
CA LYS A 138 25.76 2.51 -1.54
C LYS A 138 25.42 1.46 -2.59
N VAL A 139 24.18 1.49 -3.08
CA VAL A 139 23.70 0.64 -4.18
C VAL A 139 23.06 1.52 -5.26
N ASP A 140 23.10 1.08 -6.52
CA ASP A 140 22.60 1.88 -7.65
C ASP A 140 21.06 1.91 -7.73
N SER A 141 20.42 0.83 -7.29
CA SER A 141 18.96 0.70 -7.28
C SER A 141 18.50 0.04 -6.00
N CYS A 142 17.33 0.45 -5.53
CA CYS A 142 16.68 -0.17 -4.39
C CYS A 142 15.18 -0.22 -4.69
N LEU A 143 14.71 -1.35 -5.19
CA LEU A 143 13.34 -1.48 -5.66
C LEU A 143 12.37 -1.54 -4.47
N LEU A 144 11.12 -1.18 -4.71
CA LEU A 144 10.04 -1.33 -3.72
C LEU A 144 9.88 -2.79 -3.25
N SER A 145 10.27 -3.78 -4.08
CA SER A 145 10.28 -5.21 -3.74
C SER A 145 11.50 -5.68 -2.94
N ASP A 146 12.56 -4.87 -2.88
CA ASP A 146 13.83 -5.28 -2.31
C ASP A 146 13.79 -5.08 -0.79
N TYR A 147 14.12 -6.13 -0.04
CA TYR A 147 14.08 -6.11 1.42
C TYR A 147 15.42 -5.74 2.05
N ASP A 148 16.51 -5.84 1.29
CA ASP A 148 17.90 -5.72 1.71
C ASP A 148 18.52 -4.35 1.40
N CYS A 149 17.69 -3.37 1.08
CA CYS A 149 18.10 -2.00 0.79
C CYS A 149 17.12 -0.97 1.36
N THR A 150 17.58 0.27 1.53
CA THR A 150 16.77 1.39 2.00
C THR A 150 17.11 2.67 1.25
N ALA A 151 16.13 3.54 1.09
CA ALA A 151 16.30 4.89 0.57
C ALA A 151 16.50 5.87 1.74
N LYS A 152 17.52 6.72 1.65
CA LYS A 152 17.91 7.66 2.70
C LYS A 152 18.21 9.02 2.10
N CYS A 153 17.75 10.06 2.78
CA CYS A 153 18.17 11.42 2.47
C CYS A 153 19.58 11.69 2.99
N THR A 154 20.48 12.05 2.08
CA THR A 154 21.79 12.60 2.39
C THR A 154 21.76 14.10 2.20
N CYS A 155 22.04 14.85 3.26
CA CYS A 155 22.05 16.30 3.20
C CYS A 155 23.21 16.77 2.30
N ALA A 156 22.95 17.80 1.50
CA ALA A 156 24.02 18.49 0.80
C ALA A 156 24.90 19.22 1.83
N THR A 157 26.22 19.09 1.71
CA THR A 157 27.20 19.82 2.52
C THR A 157 27.43 21.23 1.99
#